data_AF-A0A8K0Y4K2-F1
#
_entry.id   AF-A0A8K0Y4K2-F1
#
_cell.length_a   1.000
_cell.length_b   1.000
_cell.length_c   1.000
_cell.angle_alpha   90.00
_cell.angle_beta   90.00
_cell.angle_gamma   90.00
#
_symmetry.space_group_name_H-M   'P 1'
#
loop_
_entity.id
_entity.type
_entity.pdbx_description
1 polymer ?
#
loop_
_entity_poly.entity_id
_entity_poly.type
_entity_poly.pdbx_seq_one_letter_code
_entity_poly.pdbx_strand_id
1 'polypeptide(L)'
;MDFTCVEGCSKCCIEREYYPSVQFGKIGVLILPDEKEKVELLAKKHSVAPVILPRIGVSEKNDKPDEILAYQLMGKELDGNTCPFLDTESNDRSPHGGYKCKIYQDRPLACRAYPLMESQPPSLDPKCKFCESCSSPTGNIHSELESLVKIKSKMETRARYVWRYATGVGDASNKSQIKTGWFLV
;
A
#
# COMPACT_ATOMS: atom_id res chain seq x y z
N MET A 1 -12.33 15.70 -16.22
CA MET A 1 -13.38 14.94 -15.52
C MET A 1 -12.73 14.27 -14.32
N ASP A 2 -13.23 14.60 -13.13
CA ASP A 2 -12.80 13.98 -11.88
C ASP A 2 -13.28 12.52 -11.83
N PHE A 3 -12.53 11.64 -11.16
CA PHE A 3 -12.94 10.27 -10.86
C PHE A 3 -14.34 10.27 -10.22
N THR A 4 -15.38 9.94 -10.98
CA THR A 4 -16.78 9.97 -10.50
C THR A 4 -17.10 8.77 -9.61
N CYS A 5 -17.98 8.98 -8.63
CA CYS A 5 -18.23 8.06 -7.52
C CYS A 5 -18.77 6.69 -7.94
N VAL A 6 -18.18 5.62 -7.40
CA VAL A 6 -18.80 4.29 -7.30
C VAL A 6 -19.03 3.99 -5.83
N GLU A 7 -20.26 3.62 -5.48
CA GLU A 7 -20.63 3.23 -4.12
C GLU A 7 -19.78 2.04 -3.66
N GLY A 8 -19.16 2.16 -2.48
CA GLY A 8 -18.27 1.12 -1.95
C GLY A 8 -16.86 1.13 -2.56
N CYS A 9 -16.42 2.24 -3.17
CA CYS A 9 -15.07 2.40 -3.72
C CYS A 9 -13.95 2.07 -2.70
N SER A 10 -14.18 2.20 -1.39
CA SER A 10 -13.18 1.82 -0.37
C SER A 10 -12.96 0.32 -0.24
N LYS A 11 -13.75 -0.56 -0.89
CA LYS A 11 -13.59 -2.02 -0.76
C LYS A 11 -12.21 -2.48 -1.19
N CYS A 12 -11.63 -1.89 -2.23
CA CYS A 12 -10.25 -2.13 -2.65
C CYS A 12 -9.20 -1.71 -1.59
N CYS A 13 -9.52 -0.76 -0.70
CA CYS A 13 -8.66 -0.36 0.40
C CYS A 13 -8.75 -1.33 1.61
N ILE A 14 -9.73 -2.22 1.62
CA ILE A 14 -10.04 -3.17 2.71
C ILE A 14 -9.64 -4.60 2.30
N GLU A 15 -9.90 -4.98 1.06
CA GLU A 15 -9.64 -6.33 0.52
C GLU A 15 -8.31 -6.37 -0.25
N ARG A 16 -7.25 -5.78 0.34
CA ARG A 16 -5.91 -5.77 -0.25
C ARG A 16 -5.25 -7.14 -0.11
N GLU A 17 -5.72 -8.11 -0.88
CA GLU A 17 -5.05 -9.39 -1.07
C GLU A 17 -3.83 -9.19 -1.98
N TYR A 18 -2.73 -8.70 -1.40
CA TYR A 18 -1.42 -8.69 -2.05
C TYR A 18 -0.46 -9.56 -1.25
N TYR A 19 -0.41 -10.84 -1.60
CA TYR A 19 0.69 -11.73 -1.27
C TYR A 19 1.65 -11.76 -2.47
N PRO A 20 2.94 -11.45 -2.31
CA PRO A 20 3.94 -11.81 -3.32
C PRO A 20 4.14 -13.33 -3.33
N SER A 21 4.11 -13.92 -2.14
CA SER A 21 3.92 -15.35 -1.86
C SER A 21 3.43 -15.49 -0.42
N VAL A 22 2.87 -16.64 -0.06
CA VAL A 22 2.45 -16.93 1.33
C VAL A 22 3.62 -16.77 2.31
N GLN A 23 4.84 -17.14 1.90
CA GLN A 23 6.04 -17.07 2.73
C GLN A 23 6.36 -15.65 3.21
N PHE A 24 6.11 -14.63 2.38
CA PHE A 24 6.39 -13.23 2.72
C PHE A 24 5.30 -12.57 3.57
N GLY A 25 4.15 -13.23 3.72
CA GLY A 25 2.97 -12.61 4.32
C GLY A 25 2.34 -11.55 3.41
N LYS A 26 1.30 -10.89 3.94
CA LYS A 26 0.61 -9.80 3.25
C LYS A 26 1.48 -8.57 3.18
N ILE A 27 1.32 -7.85 2.07
CA ILE A 27 1.95 -6.56 1.81
C ILE A 27 1.06 -5.44 2.33
N GLY A 28 1.66 -4.52 3.09
CA GLY A 28 1.04 -3.26 3.47
C GLY A 28 1.11 -2.19 2.37
N VAL A 29 0.55 -1.01 2.64
CA VAL A 29 0.65 0.14 1.73
C VAL A 29 2.10 0.58 1.62
N LEU A 30 2.65 0.69 0.41
CA LEU A 30 4.01 1.19 0.22
C LEU A 30 4.13 2.63 0.75
N ILE A 31 5.12 2.85 1.61
CA ILE A 31 5.49 4.16 2.16
C ILE A 31 6.94 4.39 1.78
N LEU A 32 7.24 5.50 1.09
CA LEU A 32 8.61 5.88 0.82
C LEU A 32 9.30 6.39 2.10
N PRO A 33 10.65 6.35 2.19
CA PRO A 33 11.37 6.81 3.37
C PRO A 33 11.05 8.26 3.77
N ASP A 34 10.84 9.14 2.79
CA ASP A 34 10.46 10.54 3.00
C ASP A 34 8.99 10.72 3.47
N GLU A 35 8.13 9.73 3.25
CA GLU A 35 6.74 9.74 3.71
C GLU A 35 6.57 9.17 5.13
N LYS A 36 7.54 8.37 5.62
CA LYS A 36 7.40 7.63 6.88
C LYS A 36 7.11 8.54 8.07
N GLU A 37 7.90 9.58 8.26
CA GLU A 37 7.73 10.52 9.37
C GLU A 37 6.38 11.26 9.28
N LYS A 38 5.96 11.64 8.07
CA LYS A 38 4.64 12.25 7.85
C LYS A 38 3.51 11.31 8.26
N VAL A 39 3.59 10.03 7.91
CA VAL A 39 2.59 9.03 8.29
C VAL A 39 2.54 8.82 9.81
N GLU A 40 3.69 8.80 10.49
CA GLU A 40 3.77 8.70 11.95
C GLU A 40 3.17 9.93 12.66
N LEU A 41 3.36 11.13 12.11
CA LEU A 41 2.73 12.36 12.61
C LEU A 41 1.21 12.34 12.42
N LEU A 42 0.73 11.90 11.26
CA LEU A 42 -0.70 11.73 11.01
C LEU A 42 -1.33 10.69 11.93
N ALA A 43 -0.62 9.59 12.21
CA ALA A 43 -1.04 8.57 13.15
C ALA A 43 -1.28 9.15 14.55
N LYS A 44 -0.32 9.91 15.07
CA LYS A 44 -0.46 10.62 16.37
C LYS A 44 -1.65 11.58 16.36
N LYS A 45 -1.79 12.39 15.31
CA LYS A 45 -2.90 13.36 15.16
C LYS A 45 -4.27 12.67 15.21
N HIS A 46 -4.38 11.48 14.64
CA HIS A 46 -5.65 10.74 14.55
C HIS A 46 -5.82 9.67 15.63
N SER A 47 -4.93 9.62 16.64
CA SER A 47 -4.92 8.62 17.71
C SER A 47 -4.94 7.18 17.17
N VAL A 48 -4.15 6.93 16.12
CA VAL A 48 -3.96 5.62 15.50
C VAL A 48 -2.55 5.12 15.81
N ALA A 49 -2.39 3.83 16.09
CA ALA A 49 -1.10 3.18 16.29
C ALA A 49 -0.78 2.24 15.11
N PRO A 50 -0.31 2.76 13.96
CA PRO A 50 -0.02 1.93 12.81
C PRO A 50 1.25 1.11 13.02
N VAL A 51 1.26 -0.10 12.47
CA VAL A 51 2.49 -0.90 12.32
C VAL A 51 3.11 -0.57 10.97
N ILE A 52 4.33 -0.02 10.98
CA ILE A 52 5.11 0.26 9.78
C ILE A 52 6.33 -0.65 9.77
N LEU A 53 6.42 -1.54 8.79
CA LEU A 53 7.53 -2.48 8.63
C LEU A 53 8.40 -2.06 7.44
N PRO A 54 9.68 -2.46 7.41
CA PRO A 54 10.44 -2.43 6.17
C PRO A 54 9.74 -3.28 5.09
N ARG A 55 9.96 -2.94 3.82
CA ARG A 55 9.42 -3.69 2.68
C ARG A 55 10.53 -4.11 1.73
N ILE A 56 11.31 -3.15 1.25
CA ILE A 56 12.44 -3.35 0.34
C ILE A 56 13.66 -2.69 0.95
N GLY A 57 14.75 -3.45 1.07
CA GLY A 57 16.05 -2.97 1.47
C GLY A 57 17.09 -3.28 0.41
N VAL A 58 18.23 -2.59 0.46
CA VAL A 58 19.34 -2.80 -0.45
C VAL A 58 20.68 -2.77 0.27
N SER A 59 21.67 -3.45 -0.30
CA SER A 59 23.04 -3.42 0.21
C SER A 59 24.06 -3.72 -0.90
N GLU A 60 25.32 -3.40 -0.61
CA GLU A 60 26.47 -3.81 -1.44
C GLU A 60 27.05 -5.18 -1.02
N LYS A 61 26.75 -5.63 0.20
CA LYS A 61 27.20 -6.91 0.77
C LYS A 61 26.03 -7.86 1.01
N ASN A 62 26.30 -9.16 0.90
CA ASN A 62 25.30 -10.21 1.11
C ASN A 62 25.22 -10.64 2.58
N ASP A 63 24.82 -9.72 3.47
CA ASP A 63 24.59 -9.98 4.89
C ASP A 63 23.22 -9.50 5.36
N LYS A 64 22.91 -8.22 5.13
CA LYS A 64 21.63 -7.56 5.45
C LYS A 64 21.49 -6.28 4.63
N PRO A 65 20.29 -5.67 4.53
CA PRO A 65 20.16 -4.36 3.92
C PRO A 65 20.85 -3.28 4.77
N ASP A 66 21.58 -2.41 4.08
CA ASP A 66 22.23 -1.22 4.63
C ASP A 66 21.33 0.01 4.52
N GLU A 67 20.43 0.02 3.53
CA GLU A 67 19.45 1.07 3.27
C GLU A 67 18.05 0.47 3.04
N ILE A 68 17.01 1.19 3.48
CA ILE A 68 15.61 0.82 3.24
C ILE A 68 15.06 1.74 2.14
N LEU A 69 14.74 1.16 0.98
CA LEU A 69 14.11 1.89 -0.13
C LEU A 69 12.61 2.07 0.04
N ALA A 70 11.96 1.15 0.76
CA ALA A 70 10.53 1.24 1.00
C ALA A 70 10.14 0.61 2.33
N TYR A 71 9.16 1.24 2.96
CA TYR A 71 8.40 0.70 4.07
C TYR A 71 7.02 0.24 3.61
N GLN A 72 6.30 -0.41 4.52
CA GLN A 72 4.92 -0.80 4.33
C GLN A 72 4.10 -0.52 5.58
N LEU A 73 3.01 0.22 5.41
CA LEU A 73 1.99 0.45 6.43
C LEU A 73 1.05 -0.75 6.46
N MET A 74 1.08 -1.51 7.55
CA MET A 74 0.28 -2.70 7.74
C MET A 74 -1.15 -2.37 8.17
N GLY A 75 -2.06 -3.33 7.97
CA GLY A 75 -3.40 -3.26 8.50
C GLY A 75 -3.42 -3.28 10.04
N LYS A 76 -4.51 -2.81 10.63
CA LYS A 76 -4.69 -2.76 12.10
C LYS A 76 -4.93 -4.14 12.74
N GLU A 77 -5.43 -5.10 11.97
CA GLU A 77 -5.72 -6.46 12.48
C GLU A 77 -4.63 -7.47 12.11
N LEU A 78 -4.64 -8.63 12.77
CA LEU A 78 -3.66 -9.70 12.54
C LEU A 78 -3.65 -10.23 11.10
N ASP A 79 -4.79 -10.15 10.41
CA ASP A 79 -4.89 -10.54 9.01
C ASP A 79 -4.27 -9.52 8.06
N GLY A 80 -3.94 -8.31 8.52
CA GLY A 80 -3.35 -7.23 7.74
C GLY A 80 -4.28 -6.56 6.72
N ASN A 81 -5.58 -6.85 6.72
CA ASN A 81 -6.50 -6.39 5.67
C ASN A 81 -6.88 -4.91 5.81
N THR A 82 -7.28 -4.52 7.01
CA THR A 82 -7.92 -3.22 7.22
C THR A 82 -6.89 -2.13 7.45
N CYS A 83 -6.81 -1.14 6.56
CA CYS A 83 -5.96 0.03 6.76
C CYS A 83 -6.27 0.75 8.09
N PRO A 84 -5.26 1.08 8.91
CA PRO A 84 -5.47 1.65 10.24
C PRO A 84 -6.08 3.07 10.22
N PHE A 85 -6.04 3.75 9.07
CA PHE A 85 -6.64 5.08 8.89
C PHE A 85 -8.07 5.05 8.35
N LEU A 86 -8.61 3.86 8.04
CA LEU A 86 -10.02 3.74 7.68
C LEU A 86 -10.88 3.79 8.95
N ASP A 87 -11.84 4.69 8.93
CA ASP A 87 -12.86 4.78 9.97
C ASP A 87 -13.93 3.71 9.72
N THR A 88 -13.77 2.57 10.38
CA THR A 88 -14.70 1.43 10.33
C THR A 88 -15.70 1.41 11.48
N GLU A 89 -15.57 2.33 12.44
CA GLU A 89 -16.37 2.35 13.67
C GLU A 89 -17.51 3.35 13.58
N SER A 90 -17.32 4.45 12.85
CA SER A 90 -18.39 5.42 12.63
C SER A 90 -19.31 5.03 11.46
N ASN A 91 -20.49 5.67 11.46
CA ASN A 91 -21.40 5.62 10.33
C ASN A 91 -21.03 6.62 9.21
N ASP A 92 -19.93 7.38 9.37
CA ASP A 92 -19.48 8.31 8.33
C ASP A 92 -19.02 7.52 7.10
N ARG A 93 -19.34 8.05 5.93
CA ARG A 93 -18.88 7.51 4.65
C ARG A 93 -18.11 8.56 3.88
N SER A 94 -17.20 8.11 3.02
CA SER A 94 -16.61 8.98 2.02
C SER A 94 -17.68 9.42 1.01
N PRO A 95 -17.42 10.47 0.21
CA PRO A 95 -18.30 10.85 -0.91
C PRO A 95 -18.56 9.71 -1.91
N HIS A 96 -17.80 8.62 -1.83
CA HIS A 96 -17.92 7.43 -2.66
C HIS A 96 -18.57 6.24 -1.91
N GLY A 97 -19.28 6.49 -0.81
CA GLY A 97 -20.04 5.49 -0.05
C GLY A 97 -19.21 4.48 0.74
N GLY A 98 -17.88 4.51 0.64
CA GLY A 98 -16.96 3.65 1.38
C GLY A 98 -16.59 4.18 2.78
N TYR A 99 -15.82 3.42 3.55
CA TYR A 99 -15.25 3.92 4.81
C TYR A 99 -14.40 5.17 4.57
N LYS A 100 -14.52 6.13 5.48
CA LYS A 100 -13.79 7.40 5.42
C LYS A 100 -12.33 7.17 5.79
N CYS A 101 -11.40 7.61 4.93
CA CYS A 101 -9.98 7.62 5.26
C CYS A 101 -9.64 8.90 6.02
N LYS A 102 -9.18 8.79 7.27
CA LYS A 102 -8.84 9.92 8.14
C LYS A 102 -7.74 10.82 7.56
N ILE A 103 -6.90 10.26 6.68
CA ILE A 103 -5.76 10.95 6.05
C ILE A 103 -5.94 11.12 4.54
N TYR A 104 -7.16 11.10 4.00
CA TYR A 104 -7.39 11.03 2.55
C TYR A 104 -6.61 12.10 1.75
N GLN A 105 -6.58 13.35 2.22
CA GLN A 105 -5.86 14.45 1.57
C GLN A 105 -4.34 14.34 1.70
N ASP A 106 -3.87 13.69 2.76
CA ASP A 106 -2.47 13.50 3.10
C ASP A 106 -1.97 12.08 2.83
N ARG A 107 -2.76 11.29 2.09
CA ARG A 107 -2.49 9.86 1.87
C ARG A 107 -1.14 9.65 1.16
N PRO A 108 -0.46 8.51 1.42
CA PRO A 108 0.79 8.17 0.76
C PRO A 108 0.69 8.13 -0.76
N LEU A 109 1.80 8.32 -1.46
CA LEU A 109 1.89 8.26 -2.92
C LEU A 109 1.30 6.95 -3.47
N ALA A 110 1.55 5.82 -2.81
CA ALA A 110 0.97 4.54 -3.23
C ALA A 110 -0.57 4.52 -3.21
N CYS A 111 -1.19 5.26 -2.29
CA CYS A 111 -2.64 5.46 -2.26
C CYS A 111 -3.12 6.53 -3.24
N ARG A 112 -2.24 7.43 -3.71
CA ARG A 112 -2.56 8.41 -4.76
C ARG A 112 -2.42 7.83 -6.17
N ALA A 113 -1.49 6.90 -6.36
CA ALA A 113 -1.29 6.19 -7.61
C ALA A 113 -2.41 5.18 -7.91
N TYR A 114 -3.10 4.68 -6.88
CA TYR A 114 -4.21 3.75 -7.04
C TYR A 114 -5.37 4.40 -7.81
N PRO A 115 -5.99 3.73 -8.81
CA PRO A 115 -5.89 2.29 -9.11
C PRO A 115 -4.86 1.89 -10.17
N LEU A 116 -3.91 2.75 -10.56
CA LEU A 116 -2.90 2.39 -11.54
C LEU A 116 -1.92 1.34 -11.00
N MET A 117 -1.71 0.30 -11.79
CA MET A 117 -0.68 -0.71 -11.61
C MET A 117 0.51 -0.46 -12.53
N GLU A 118 1.68 -0.87 -12.06
CA GLU A 118 2.89 -0.86 -12.87
C GLU A 118 2.83 -1.97 -13.93
N SER A 119 2.63 -1.58 -15.19
CA SER A 119 2.75 -2.43 -16.38
C SER A 119 3.20 -1.59 -17.58
N GLN A 120 3.56 -2.22 -18.71
CA GLN A 120 3.87 -1.52 -19.95
C GLN A 120 2.87 -1.95 -21.05
N PRO A 121 1.85 -1.12 -21.38
CA PRO A 121 1.51 0.18 -20.77
C PRO A 121 0.91 0.05 -19.35
N PRO A 122 0.87 1.12 -18.52
CA PRO A 122 0.21 1.08 -17.21
C PRO A 122 -1.24 0.65 -17.33
N SER A 123 -1.70 -0.18 -16.40
CA SER A 123 -3.03 -0.78 -16.41
C SER A 123 -3.76 -0.45 -15.11
N LEU A 124 -5.08 -0.62 -15.11
CA LEU A 124 -5.89 -0.47 -13.91
C LEU A 124 -5.91 -1.78 -13.12
N ASP A 125 -5.89 -1.68 -11.79
CA ASP A 125 -6.08 -2.82 -10.91
C ASP A 125 -7.43 -3.51 -11.17
N PRO A 126 -7.45 -4.77 -11.62
CA PRO A 126 -8.70 -5.48 -11.90
C PRO A 126 -9.55 -5.72 -10.65
N LYS A 127 -8.96 -5.63 -9.43
CA LYS A 127 -9.70 -5.73 -8.17
C LYS A 127 -10.43 -4.43 -7.78
N CYS A 128 -10.20 -3.34 -8.53
CA CYS A 128 -10.87 -2.07 -8.27
C CYS A 128 -12.32 -2.11 -8.77
N LYS A 129 -13.29 -2.07 -7.86
CA LYS A 129 -14.73 -2.00 -8.21
C LYS A 129 -15.10 -0.84 -9.12
N PHE A 130 -14.35 0.27 -9.05
CA PHE A 130 -14.51 1.37 -9.99
C PHE A 130 -14.20 0.91 -11.42
N CYS A 131 -13.13 0.15 -11.62
CA CYS A 131 -12.75 -0.39 -12.92
C CYS A 131 -13.74 -1.45 -13.41
N GLU A 132 -14.29 -2.27 -12.51
CA GLU A 132 -15.38 -3.22 -12.83
C GLU A 132 -16.65 -2.52 -13.32
N SER A 133 -17.02 -1.38 -12.73
CA SER A 133 -18.29 -0.70 -13.01
C SER A 133 -18.20 0.35 -14.13
N CYS A 134 -17.03 0.93 -14.36
CA CYS A 134 -16.85 2.06 -15.29
C CYS A 134 -16.06 1.72 -16.56
N SER A 135 -15.49 0.52 -16.69
CA SER A 135 -14.86 -0.08 -17.90
C SER A 135 -13.66 0.65 -18.51
N SER A 136 -13.52 1.96 -18.29
CA SER A 136 -12.38 2.80 -18.63
C SER A 136 -12.38 4.02 -17.73
N PRO A 137 -11.20 4.50 -17.29
CA PRO A 137 -11.13 5.76 -16.59
C PRO A 137 -11.39 6.85 -17.64
N THR A 138 -12.64 7.29 -17.76
CA THR A 138 -13.02 8.44 -18.60
C THR A 138 -12.53 9.77 -18.02
N GLY A 139 -11.84 9.72 -16.88
CA GLY A 139 -11.28 10.84 -16.14
C GLY A 139 -9.79 11.09 -16.38
N ASN A 140 -9.33 12.24 -15.88
CA ASN A 140 -7.92 12.63 -15.94
C ASN A 140 -7.09 11.85 -14.90
N ILE A 141 -6.39 10.79 -15.31
CA ILE A 141 -5.51 9.96 -14.45
C ILE A 141 -4.11 10.56 -14.24
N HIS A 142 -3.90 11.83 -14.59
CA HIS A 142 -2.57 12.46 -14.56
C HIS A 142 -1.96 12.45 -13.16
N SER A 143 -2.76 12.65 -12.12
CA SER A 143 -2.27 12.70 -10.73
C SER A 143 -1.81 11.33 -10.22
N GLU A 144 -2.51 10.28 -10.62
CA GLU A 144 -2.21 8.88 -10.35
C GLU A 144 -0.91 8.50 -11.07
N LEU A 145 -0.78 8.89 -12.34
CA LEU A 145 0.41 8.63 -13.15
C LEU A 145 1.63 9.36 -12.59
N GLU A 146 1.49 10.63 -12.22
CA GLU A 146 2.55 11.41 -11.58
C GLU A 146 3.01 10.73 -10.27
N SER A 147 2.07 10.25 -9.47
CA SER A 147 2.37 9.53 -8.23
C SER A 147 3.11 8.21 -8.49
N LEU A 148 2.68 7.44 -9.49
CA LEU A 148 3.33 6.20 -9.91
C LEU A 148 4.77 6.46 -10.41
N VAL A 149 4.97 7.49 -11.22
CA VAL A 149 6.31 7.88 -11.72
C VAL A 149 7.23 8.29 -10.56
N LYS A 150 6.73 9.05 -9.57
CA LYS A 150 7.50 9.40 -8.37
C LYS A 150 7.89 8.19 -7.53
N ILE A 151 6.99 7.22 -7.38
CA ILE A 151 7.33 5.97 -6.69
C ILE A 151 8.43 5.25 -7.45
N LYS A 152 8.30 5.09 -8.77
CA LYS A 152 9.28 4.40 -9.60
C LYS A 152 10.67 5.01 -9.49
N SER A 153 10.80 6.32 -9.65
CA SER A 153 12.10 7.00 -9.59
C SER A 153 12.79 6.86 -8.24
N LYS A 154 12.02 6.71 -7.15
CA LYS A 154 12.53 6.50 -5.79
C LYS A 154 12.87 5.04 -5.48
N MET A 155 12.32 4.11 -6.24
CA MET A 155 12.59 2.67 -6.12
C MET A 155 13.76 2.19 -7.00
N GLU A 156 14.22 3.02 -7.95
CA GLU A 156 15.39 2.72 -8.77
C GLU A 156 16.66 2.64 -7.90
N THR A 157 17.45 1.58 -8.11
CA THR A 157 18.67 1.35 -7.36
C THR A 157 19.72 0.66 -8.23
N ARG A 158 21.00 0.93 -7.94
CA ARG A 158 22.16 0.23 -8.53
C ARG A 158 22.82 -0.72 -7.54
N ALA A 159 22.25 -0.87 -6.35
CA ALA A 159 22.79 -1.73 -5.32
C ALA A 159 22.84 -3.18 -5.80
N ARG A 160 23.88 -3.91 -5.38
CA ARG A 160 24.12 -5.28 -5.83
C ARG A 160 23.08 -6.28 -5.30
N TYR A 161 22.56 -6.05 -4.10
CA TYR A 161 21.66 -6.97 -3.42
C TYR A 161 20.34 -6.26 -3.07
N VAL A 162 19.22 -6.88 -3.43
CA VAL A 162 17.87 -6.43 -3.09
C VAL A 162 17.26 -7.40 -2.10
N TRP A 163 16.72 -6.85 -1.02
CA TRP A 163 16.13 -7.59 0.07
C TRP A 163 14.65 -7.30 0.18
N ARG A 164 13.87 -8.33 0.48
CA ARG A 164 12.45 -8.22 0.76
C ARG A 164 12.18 -8.64 2.20
N TYR A 165 11.36 -7.85 2.88
CA TYR A 165 10.97 -8.14 4.24
C TYR A 165 9.70 -9.01 4.26
N ALA A 166 9.78 -10.16 4.93
CA ALA A 166 8.63 -10.99 5.26
C ALA A 166 7.96 -10.44 6.54
N THR A 167 6.66 -10.21 6.48
CA THR A 167 5.95 -9.39 7.49
C THR A 167 5.52 -10.16 8.72
N GLY A 168 5.42 -11.49 8.66
CA GLY A 168 4.75 -12.26 9.71
C GLY A 168 3.23 -12.09 9.74
N VAL A 169 2.66 -11.31 8.82
CA VAL A 169 1.23 -10.93 8.79
C VAL A 169 0.51 -11.70 7.69
N GLY A 170 -0.68 -12.22 7.97
CA GLY A 170 -1.51 -12.90 6.99
C GLY A 170 -2.60 -13.75 7.61
N ASP A 171 -3.29 -14.52 6.78
CA ASP A 171 -4.46 -15.27 7.22
C ASP A 171 -4.09 -16.41 8.17
N ALA A 172 -4.97 -16.72 9.13
CA ALA A 172 -4.73 -17.73 10.15
C ALA A 172 -4.42 -19.12 9.56
N SER A 173 -5.03 -19.47 8.42
CA SER A 173 -4.77 -20.71 7.68
C SER A 173 -3.35 -20.85 7.17
N ASN A 174 -2.65 -19.72 6.97
CA ASN A 174 -1.32 -19.67 6.39
C ASN A 174 -0.21 -19.42 7.42
N LYS A 175 -0.56 -19.26 8.70
CA LYS A 175 0.36 -18.79 9.75
C LYS A 175 1.64 -19.62 9.90
N SER A 176 1.59 -20.93 9.67
CA SER A 176 2.76 -21.83 9.74
C SER A 176 3.75 -21.65 8.59
N GLN A 177 3.31 -21.06 7.47
CA GLN A 177 4.10 -20.87 6.26
C GLN A 177 4.72 -19.47 6.17
N ILE A 178 4.11 -18.48 6.84
CA ILE A 178 4.57 -17.09 6.84
C ILE A 178 5.86 -16.97 7.65
N LYS A 179 6.85 -16.30 7.07
CA LYS A 179 8.13 -15.98 7.71
C LYS A 179 8.16 -14.53 8.20
N THR A 180 9.18 -14.21 8.99
CA THR A 180 9.48 -12.85 9.43
C THR A 180 10.96 -12.55 9.20
N GLY A 181 11.28 -11.34 8.71
CA GLY A 181 12.65 -10.88 8.52
C GLY A 181 13.06 -10.68 7.07
N TRP A 182 14.35 -10.41 6.85
CA TRP A 182 14.90 -10.11 5.52
C TRP A 182 15.21 -11.38 4.73
N PHE A 183 14.86 -11.35 3.45
CA PHE A 183 15.20 -12.38 2.47
C PHE A 183 15.87 -11.70 1.28
N LEU A 184 16.98 -12.25 0.83
CA LEU A 184 17.57 -11.86 -0.44
C LEU A 184 16.68 -12.35 -1.58
N VAL A 185 16.43 -11.49 -2.58
CA VAL A 185 15.55 -11.78 -3.74
C VAL A 185 16.34 -11.74 -5.03
#